data_AF-A0A931VGG7-F1
#
_entry.id   AF-A0A931VGG7-F1
#
_cell.length_a   1.000
_cell.length_b   1.000
_cell.length_c   1.000
_cell.angle_alpha   90.00
_cell.angle_beta   90.00
_cell.angle_gamma   90.00
#
_symmetry.space_group_name_H-M   'P 1'
#
loop_
_entity.id
_entity.type
_entity.pdbx_description
1 polymer ?
#
loop_
_entity_poly.entity_id
_entity_poly.type
_entity_poly.pdbx_seq_one_letter_code
_entity_poly.pdbx_strand_id
1 'polypeptide(L)'
;MNRTKGIIAIIVLILATVSFLLSGRDLSLKKKNEEKKKADIERQIKNVLEEKKKIEDDLDANKVLHAKLEIELNDVKRQIKVSEDDAAILKETKVELSAKLKEIDKALEEVSLHFNDINRRKTELINISQKLSEEKNVIGGILTQVSVAKEGLENKIKDIMNHGVRLKPVIVEAQSQAQVIAVNTEYGFVITDLKGPDLKTGRLIFIYRNSTLIAQAKVNKIRDSLSTAVVLPEWRGVEIKAGDSVTFAD
;
A
#
# COMPACT_ATOMS: atom_id res chain seq x y z
N MET A 1 46.08 69.19 -140.95
CA MET A 1 45.27 68.10 -140.35
C MET A 1 46.04 67.27 -139.30
N ASN A 2 47.00 67.86 -138.56
CA ASN A 2 47.85 67.12 -137.59
C ASN A 2 47.73 67.62 -136.13
N ARG A 3 47.01 68.71 -135.85
CA ARG A 3 46.81 69.20 -134.47
C ARG A 3 45.67 68.47 -133.74
N THR A 4 44.64 68.00 -134.45
CA THR A 4 43.51 67.27 -133.86
C THR A 4 43.89 65.87 -133.35
N LYS A 5 44.78 65.15 -134.04
CA LYS A 5 45.26 63.83 -133.60
C LYS A 5 46.09 63.89 -132.31
N GLY A 6 46.90 64.94 -132.12
CA GLY A 6 47.65 65.16 -130.88
C GLY A 6 46.75 65.53 -129.70
N ILE A 7 45.72 66.34 -129.93
CA ILE A 7 44.73 66.70 -128.90
C ILE A 7 43.90 65.47 -128.49
N ILE A 8 43.48 64.62 -129.43
CA ILE A 8 42.75 63.39 -129.13
C ILE A 8 43.60 62.41 -128.31
N ALA A 9 44.89 62.25 -128.64
CA ALA A 9 45.80 61.39 -127.87
C ALA A 9 45.99 61.88 -126.42
N ILE A 10 46.09 63.20 -126.21
CA ILE A 10 46.18 63.81 -124.87
C ILE A 10 44.88 63.59 -124.08
N ILE A 11 43.71 63.75 -124.71
CA ILE A 11 42.41 63.53 -124.06
C ILE A 11 42.25 62.06 -123.65
N VAL A 12 42.66 61.10 -124.49
CA VAL A 12 42.62 59.66 -124.17
C VAL A 12 43.58 59.31 -123.02
N LEU A 13 44.76 59.93 -122.97
CA LEU A 13 45.70 59.75 -121.86
C LEU A 13 45.15 60.31 -120.53
N ILE A 14 44.51 61.48 -120.57
CA ILE A 14 43.83 62.07 -119.41
C ILE A 14 42.66 61.19 -118.96
N LEU A 15 41.85 60.67 -119.88
CA LEU A 15 40.77 59.74 -119.54
C LEU A 15 41.28 58.44 -118.93
N ALA A 16 42.35 57.85 -119.49
CA ALA A 16 42.96 56.63 -118.96
C ALA A 16 43.54 56.84 -117.54
N THR A 17 44.20 57.98 -117.30
CA THR A 17 44.71 58.32 -115.97
C THR A 17 43.60 58.60 -114.96
N VAL A 18 42.51 59.27 -115.37
CA VAL A 18 41.32 59.48 -114.53
C VAL A 18 40.64 58.13 -114.20
N SER A 19 40.48 57.23 -115.17
CA SER A 19 39.92 55.89 -114.94
C SER A 19 40.80 55.03 -114.03
N PHE A 20 42.13 55.15 -114.13
CA PHE A 20 43.07 54.47 -113.24
C PHE A 20 43.01 55.02 -111.81
N LEU A 21 42.91 56.35 -111.64
CA LEU A 21 42.72 57.00 -110.34
C LEU A 21 41.37 56.63 -109.70
N LEU A 22 40.28 56.56 -110.47
CA LEU A 22 38.96 56.13 -109.98
C LEU A 22 38.98 54.66 -109.54
N SER A 23 39.56 53.77 -110.34
CA SER A 23 39.69 52.34 -110.00
C SER A 23 40.60 52.11 -108.77
N GLY A 24 41.66 52.91 -108.63
CA GLY A 24 42.52 52.90 -107.44
C GLY A 24 41.82 53.35 -106.16
N ARG A 25 40.87 54.30 -106.25
CA ARG A 25 40.03 54.73 -105.11
C ARG A 25 39.07 53.63 -104.67
N ASP A 26 38.41 52.94 -105.61
CA ASP A 26 37.51 51.83 -105.28
C ASP A 26 38.25 50.64 -104.66
N LEU A 27 39.45 50.31 -105.16
CA LEU A 27 40.29 49.27 -104.57
C LEU A 27 40.75 49.65 -103.16
N SER A 28 41.11 50.91 -102.92
CA SER A 28 41.48 51.41 -101.60
C SER A 28 40.29 51.40 -100.63
N LEU A 29 39.09 51.75 -101.08
CA LEU A 29 37.87 51.68 -100.27
C LEU A 29 37.50 50.24 -99.93
N LYS A 30 37.60 49.31 -100.89
CA LYS A 30 37.40 47.88 -100.64
C LYS A 30 38.41 47.33 -99.64
N LYS A 31 39.71 47.64 -99.79
CA LYS A 31 40.76 47.25 -98.84
C LYS A 31 40.51 47.81 -97.43
N LYS A 32 40.14 49.09 -97.30
CA LYS A 32 39.77 49.69 -96.01
C LYS A 32 38.53 49.04 -95.39
N ASN A 33 37.56 48.64 -96.20
CA ASN A 33 36.36 47.94 -95.72
C ASN A 33 36.68 46.51 -95.26
N GLU A 34 37.59 45.81 -95.96
CA GLU A 34 38.09 44.50 -95.54
C GLU A 34 38.91 44.59 -94.25
N GLU A 35 39.76 45.61 -94.10
CA GLU A 35 40.50 45.86 -92.86
C GLU A 35 39.56 46.16 -91.68
N LYS A 36 38.48 46.94 -91.91
CA LYS A 36 37.45 47.17 -90.89
C LYS A 36 36.72 45.88 -90.51
N LYS A 37 36.26 45.10 -91.49
CA LYS A 37 35.61 43.80 -91.24
C LYS A 37 36.54 42.84 -90.48
N LYS A 38 37.82 42.81 -90.84
CA LYS A 38 38.81 42.01 -90.15
C LYS A 38 38.98 42.45 -88.70
N ALA A 39 39.10 43.76 -88.45
CA ALA A 39 39.18 44.31 -87.09
C ALA A 39 37.92 44.03 -86.26
N ASP A 40 36.73 44.11 -86.87
CA ASP A 40 35.47 43.80 -86.20
C ASP A 40 35.38 42.30 -85.84
N ILE A 41 35.76 41.41 -86.76
CA ILE A 41 35.82 39.96 -86.51
C ILE A 41 36.84 39.65 -85.40
N GLU A 42 38.04 40.25 -85.44
CA GLU A 42 39.04 40.08 -84.39
C GLU A 42 38.52 40.54 -83.02
N ARG A 43 37.76 41.65 -82.97
CA ARG A 43 37.11 42.12 -81.74
C ARG A 43 36.03 41.15 -81.25
N GLN A 44 35.20 40.63 -82.15
CA GLN A 44 34.19 39.63 -81.79
C GLN A 44 34.82 38.34 -81.28
N ILE A 45 35.87 37.84 -81.95
CA ILE A 45 36.63 36.67 -81.49
C ILE A 45 37.20 36.92 -80.09
N LYS A 46 37.79 38.10 -79.85
CA LYS A 46 38.31 38.46 -78.54
C LYS A 46 37.22 38.47 -77.47
N ASN A 47 36.07 39.09 -77.74
CA ASN A 47 34.94 39.12 -76.82
C ASN A 47 34.41 37.70 -76.53
N VAL A 48 34.25 36.87 -77.56
CA VAL A 48 33.79 35.48 -77.40
C VAL A 48 34.79 34.65 -76.60
N LEU A 49 36.11 34.86 -76.78
CA LEU A 49 37.13 34.19 -75.98
C LEU A 49 37.10 34.64 -74.51
N GLU A 50 36.89 35.93 -74.25
CA GLU A 50 36.74 36.47 -72.89
C GLU A 50 35.46 35.95 -72.22
N GLU A 51 34.33 35.92 -72.92
CA GLU A 51 33.07 35.35 -72.44
C GLU A 51 33.18 33.85 -72.20
N LYS A 52 33.81 33.11 -73.11
CA LYS A 52 34.06 31.67 -72.96
C LYS A 52 34.88 31.40 -71.70
N LYS A 53 35.97 32.15 -71.49
CA LYS A 53 36.81 32.02 -70.30
C LYS A 53 36.00 32.28 -69.03
N LYS A 54 35.18 33.34 -69.02
CA LYS A 54 34.32 33.67 -67.88
C LYS A 54 33.32 32.55 -67.59
N ILE A 55 32.70 31.98 -68.62
CA ILE A 55 31.77 30.84 -68.47
C ILE A 55 32.50 29.60 -67.95
N GLU A 56 33.73 29.34 -68.39
CA GLU A 56 34.56 28.24 -67.86
C GLU A 56 34.89 28.45 -66.38
N ASP A 57 35.29 29.67 -65.99
CA ASP A 57 35.56 30.04 -64.60
C ASP A 57 34.28 29.90 -63.72
N ASP A 58 33.13 30.39 -64.21
CA ASP A 58 31.83 30.29 -63.52
C ASP A 58 31.36 28.83 -63.40
N LEU A 59 31.61 28.00 -64.43
CA LEU A 59 31.28 26.58 -64.43
C LEU A 59 32.12 25.83 -63.39
N ASP A 60 33.41 26.10 -63.31
CA ASP A 60 34.29 25.47 -62.33
C ASP A 60 33.97 25.93 -60.90
N ALA A 61 33.64 27.21 -60.71
CA ALA A 61 33.12 27.71 -59.43
C ALA A 61 31.82 27.00 -59.01
N ASN A 62 30.89 26.80 -59.95
CA ASN A 62 29.63 26.09 -59.70
C ASN A 62 29.85 24.61 -59.37
N LYS A 63 30.79 23.92 -60.03
CA LYS A 63 31.14 22.53 -59.68
C LYS A 63 31.66 22.43 -58.26
N VAL A 64 32.53 23.34 -57.85
CA VAL A 64 33.06 23.39 -56.47
C VAL A 64 31.94 23.65 -55.47
N LEU A 65 31.04 24.60 -55.78
CA LEU A 65 29.90 24.90 -54.93
C LEU A 65 28.95 23.69 -54.80
N HIS A 66 28.67 22.99 -55.89
CA HIS A 66 27.85 21.79 -55.89
C HIS A 66 28.47 20.69 -55.01
N ALA A 67 29.77 20.43 -55.17
CA ALA A 67 30.47 19.44 -54.34
C ALA A 67 30.43 19.81 -52.86
N LYS A 68 30.56 21.10 -52.52
CA LYS A 68 30.44 21.58 -51.14
C LYS A 68 29.04 21.37 -50.58
N LEU A 69 28.00 21.75 -51.33
CA LEU A 69 26.61 21.57 -50.92
C LEU A 69 26.24 20.09 -50.77
N GLU A 70 26.79 19.21 -51.59
CA GLU A 70 26.58 17.76 -51.48
C GLU A 70 27.20 17.19 -50.19
N ILE A 71 28.38 17.67 -49.80
CA ILE A 71 29.00 17.31 -48.52
C ILE A 71 28.15 17.81 -47.35
N GLU A 72 27.73 19.08 -47.36
CA GLU A 72 26.89 19.66 -46.31
C GLU A 72 25.54 18.95 -46.20
N LEU A 73 24.90 18.62 -47.34
CA LEU A 73 23.65 17.86 -47.36
C LEU A 73 23.80 16.49 -46.70
N ASN A 74 24.90 15.80 -47.01
CA ASN A 74 25.18 14.48 -46.42
C ASN A 74 25.49 14.58 -44.92
N ASP A 75 26.16 15.64 -44.48
CA ASP A 75 26.40 15.88 -43.06
C ASP A 75 25.09 16.18 -42.30
N VAL A 76 24.25 17.06 -42.83
CA VAL A 76 22.92 17.36 -42.27
C VAL A 76 22.05 16.10 -42.21
N LYS A 77 22.06 15.26 -43.25
CA LYS A 77 21.35 13.96 -43.23
C LYS A 77 21.84 13.05 -42.11
N ARG A 78 23.16 13.00 -41.85
CA ARG A 78 23.72 12.22 -40.74
C ARG A 78 23.28 12.79 -39.40
N GLN A 79 23.33 14.11 -39.23
CA GLN A 79 22.89 14.77 -37.99
C GLN A 79 21.40 14.54 -37.72
N ILE A 80 20.55 14.60 -38.75
CA ILE A 80 19.11 14.28 -38.64
C ILE A 80 18.94 12.85 -38.13
N LYS A 81 19.62 11.88 -38.74
CA LYS A 81 19.52 10.47 -38.32
C LYS A 81 19.96 10.27 -36.87
N VAL A 82 21.08 10.87 -36.46
CA VAL A 82 21.54 10.81 -35.07
C VAL A 82 20.51 11.42 -34.13
N SER A 83 19.94 12.57 -34.48
CA SER A 83 18.90 13.21 -33.68
C SER A 83 17.60 12.40 -33.60
N GLU A 84 17.24 11.67 -34.64
CA GLU A 84 16.10 10.75 -34.65
C GLU A 84 16.34 9.55 -33.74
N ASP A 85 17.54 8.96 -33.79
CA ASP A 85 17.95 7.85 -32.94
C ASP A 85 17.97 8.29 -31.45
N ASP A 86 18.54 9.47 -31.13
CA ASP A 86 18.54 10.05 -29.79
C ASP A 86 17.13 10.31 -29.26
N ALA A 87 16.24 10.82 -30.12
CA ALA A 87 14.83 11.04 -29.76
C ALA A 87 14.10 9.73 -29.45
N ALA A 88 14.40 8.64 -30.18
CA ALA A 88 13.86 7.33 -29.92
C ALA A 88 14.33 6.78 -28.57
N ILE A 89 15.64 6.89 -28.27
CA ILE A 89 16.23 6.48 -26.99
C ILE A 89 15.57 7.26 -25.85
N LEU A 90 15.50 8.59 -25.95
CA LEU A 90 14.90 9.44 -24.92
C LEU A 90 13.44 9.08 -24.64
N LYS A 91 12.68 8.71 -25.69
CA LYS A 91 11.29 8.27 -25.54
C LYS A 91 11.21 6.94 -24.77
N GLU A 92 12.09 6.00 -25.06
CA GLU A 92 12.17 4.72 -24.34
C GLU A 92 12.57 4.95 -22.87
N THR A 93 13.61 5.74 -22.61
CA THR A 93 14.04 6.05 -21.24
C THR A 93 12.94 6.73 -20.43
N LYS A 94 12.16 7.62 -21.07
CA LYS A 94 11.01 8.28 -20.44
C LYS A 94 9.92 7.27 -20.02
N VAL A 95 9.64 6.27 -20.87
CA VAL A 95 8.68 5.22 -20.55
C VAL A 95 9.18 4.37 -19.39
N GLU A 96 10.45 3.98 -19.40
CA GLU A 96 11.07 3.20 -18.31
C GLU A 96 11.04 3.97 -16.98
N LEU A 97 11.44 5.24 -16.98
CA LEU A 97 11.40 6.09 -15.78
C LEU A 97 9.96 6.29 -15.27
N SER A 98 8.98 6.44 -16.16
CA SER A 98 7.58 6.51 -15.77
C SER A 98 7.08 5.22 -15.13
N ALA A 99 7.56 4.05 -15.58
CA ALA A 99 7.22 2.77 -14.96
C ALA A 99 7.84 2.65 -13.56
N LYS A 100 9.14 2.98 -13.43
CA LYS A 100 9.83 2.99 -12.13
C LYS A 100 9.19 3.94 -11.12
N LEU A 101 8.74 5.12 -11.54
CA LEU A 101 8.02 6.05 -10.66
C LEU A 101 6.72 5.43 -10.13
N LYS A 102 5.95 4.74 -10.98
CA LYS A 102 4.73 4.04 -10.53
C LYS A 102 5.03 2.91 -9.55
N GLU A 103 6.15 2.22 -9.69
CA GLU A 103 6.57 1.18 -8.75
C GLU A 103 6.97 1.79 -7.39
N ILE A 104 7.69 2.91 -7.40
CA ILE A 104 8.04 3.65 -6.18
C ILE A 104 6.79 4.17 -5.48
N ASP A 105 5.81 4.70 -6.21
CA ASP A 105 4.55 5.17 -5.63
C ASP A 105 3.79 4.04 -4.93
N LYS A 106 3.73 2.84 -5.54
CA LYS A 106 3.14 1.66 -4.90
C LYS A 106 3.90 1.22 -3.65
N ALA A 107 5.23 1.18 -3.71
CA ALA A 107 6.05 0.84 -2.56
C ALA A 107 5.87 1.85 -1.41
N LEU A 108 5.71 3.13 -1.73
CA LEU A 108 5.44 4.19 -0.75
C LEU A 108 4.08 3.99 -0.07
N GLU A 109 3.05 3.62 -0.83
CA GLU A 109 1.72 3.30 -0.30
C GLU A 109 1.78 2.08 0.65
N GLU A 110 2.46 1.00 0.26
CA GLU A 110 2.67 -0.18 1.10
C GLU A 110 3.41 0.15 2.40
N VAL A 111 4.48 0.94 2.33
CA VAL A 111 5.23 1.40 3.52
C VAL A 111 4.34 2.23 4.45
N SER A 112 3.48 3.09 3.90
CA SER A 112 2.54 3.89 4.67
C SER A 112 1.52 3.02 5.42
N LEU A 113 0.97 2.00 4.76
CA LEU A 113 0.08 1.02 5.39
C LEU A 113 0.77 0.25 6.51
N HIS A 114 1.99 -0.24 6.27
CA HIS A 114 2.79 -0.92 7.29
C HIS A 114 3.11 -0.02 8.49
N PHE A 115 3.47 1.25 8.25
CA PHE A 115 3.73 2.22 9.31
C PHE A 115 2.50 2.45 10.19
N ASN A 116 1.32 2.57 9.58
CA ASN A 116 0.07 2.72 10.31
C ASN A 116 -0.28 1.47 11.14
N ASP A 117 -0.06 0.27 10.61
CA ASP A 117 -0.26 -0.98 11.37
C ASP A 117 0.71 -1.09 12.55
N ILE A 118 1.99 -0.74 12.36
CA ILE A 118 2.99 -0.71 13.43
C ILE A 118 2.58 0.28 14.53
N ASN A 119 2.10 1.48 14.17
CA ASN A 119 1.64 2.45 15.15
C ASN A 119 0.42 1.97 15.93
N ARG A 120 -0.52 1.29 15.25
CA ARG A 120 -1.67 0.67 15.93
C ARG A 120 -1.21 -0.37 16.95
N ARG A 121 -0.36 -1.31 16.54
CA ARG A 121 0.19 -2.35 17.43
C ARG A 121 0.98 -1.76 18.59
N LYS A 122 1.74 -0.69 18.34
CA LYS A 122 2.47 0.04 19.39
C LYS A 122 1.51 0.59 20.45
N THR A 123 0.40 1.21 20.05
CA THR A 123 -0.62 1.72 20.97
C THR A 123 -1.27 0.58 21.75
N GLU A 124 -1.59 -0.54 21.11
CA GLU A 124 -2.12 -1.74 21.78
C GLU A 124 -1.14 -2.28 22.83
N LEU A 125 0.15 -2.38 22.50
CA LEU A 125 1.19 -2.81 23.43
C LEU A 125 1.34 -1.86 24.63
N ILE A 126 1.26 -0.55 24.41
CA ILE A 126 1.28 0.45 25.49
C ILE A 126 0.09 0.21 26.44
N ASN A 127 -1.11 0.03 25.91
CA ASN A 127 -2.31 -0.21 26.72
C ASN A 127 -2.22 -1.54 27.50
N ILE A 128 -1.73 -2.60 26.87
CA ILE A 128 -1.52 -3.90 27.54
C ILE A 128 -0.48 -3.75 28.65
N SER A 129 0.63 -3.05 28.39
CA SER A 129 1.68 -2.82 29.40
C SER A 129 1.16 -2.03 30.60
N GLN A 130 0.28 -1.05 30.38
CA GLN A 130 -0.35 -0.29 31.46
C GLN A 130 -1.26 -1.20 32.32
N LYS A 131 -2.13 -1.99 31.68
CA LYS A 131 -3.00 -2.95 32.38
C LYS A 131 -2.21 -3.95 33.21
N LEU A 132 -1.15 -4.53 32.63
CA LEU A 132 -0.28 -5.46 33.37
C LEU A 132 0.42 -4.80 34.56
N SER A 133 0.80 -3.52 34.42
CA SER A 133 1.38 -2.76 35.53
C SER A 133 0.36 -2.52 36.65
N GLU A 134 -0.90 -2.23 36.32
CA GLU A 134 -2.00 -2.07 37.27
C GLU A 134 -2.29 -3.39 38.00
N GLU A 135 -2.44 -4.49 37.26
CA GLU A 135 -2.66 -5.83 37.81
C GLU A 135 -1.52 -6.25 38.74
N LYS A 136 -0.26 -5.98 38.35
CA LYS A 136 0.91 -6.24 39.19
C LYS A 136 0.83 -5.49 40.52
N ASN A 137 0.41 -4.23 40.51
CA ASN A 137 0.25 -3.44 41.73
C ASN A 137 -0.86 -3.99 42.62
N VAL A 138 -1.99 -4.38 42.04
CA VAL A 138 -3.11 -5.01 42.78
C VAL A 138 -2.66 -6.32 43.44
N ILE A 139 -2.00 -7.21 42.68
CA ILE A 139 -1.47 -8.48 43.20
C ILE A 139 -0.45 -8.23 44.31
N GLY A 140 0.44 -7.25 44.13
CA GLY A 140 1.39 -6.84 45.16
C GLY A 140 0.70 -6.44 46.46
N GLY A 141 -0.36 -5.63 46.39
CA GLY A 141 -1.17 -5.23 47.54
C GLY A 141 -1.85 -6.42 48.24
N ILE A 142 -2.46 -7.33 47.47
CA ILE A 142 -3.08 -8.55 48.01
C ILE A 142 -2.03 -9.41 48.71
N LEU A 143 -0.84 -9.59 48.11
CA LEU A 143 0.24 -10.39 48.69
C LEU A 143 0.72 -9.83 50.04
N THR A 144 0.80 -8.50 50.16
CA THR A 144 1.12 -7.83 51.43
C THR A 144 0.01 -8.09 52.47
N GLN A 145 -1.27 -7.93 52.11
CA GLN A 145 -2.39 -8.20 53.02
C GLN A 145 -2.44 -9.64 53.50
N VAL A 146 -2.24 -10.60 52.58
CA VAL A 146 -2.19 -12.04 52.92
C VAL A 146 -1.01 -12.34 53.84
N SER A 147 0.16 -11.74 53.60
CA SER A 147 1.32 -11.89 54.49
C SER A 147 1.05 -11.38 55.90
N VAL A 148 0.44 -10.19 56.04
CA VAL A 148 0.06 -9.62 57.35
C VAL A 148 -0.99 -10.48 58.04
N ALA A 149 -2.01 -10.94 57.31
CA ALA A 149 -3.05 -11.81 57.88
C ALA A 149 -2.48 -13.15 58.36
N LYS A 150 -1.55 -13.74 57.60
CA LYS A 150 -0.83 -14.95 57.97
C LYS A 150 -0.04 -14.74 59.27
N GLU A 151 0.76 -13.69 59.36
CA GLU A 151 1.54 -13.39 60.57
C GLU A 151 0.63 -13.18 61.79
N GLY A 152 -0.49 -12.46 61.61
CA GLY A 152 -1.49 -12.28 62.67
C GLY A 152 -2.14 -13.58 63.13
N LEU A 153 -2.42 -14.51 62.21
CA LEU A 153 -2.94 -15.85 62.55
C LEU A 153 -1.88 -16.72 63.24
N GLU A 154 -0.63 -16.70 62.76
CA GLU A 154 0.48 -17.44 63.40
C GLU A 154 0.69 -16.98 64.84
N ASN A 155 0.62 -15.67 65.10
CA ASN A 155 0.70 -15.12 66.45
C ASN A 155 -0.49 -15.56 67.32
N LYS A 156 -1.73 -15.51 66.80
CA LYS A 156 -2.91 -16.03 67.53
C LYS A 156 -2.80 -17.52 67.84
N ILE A 157 -2.27 -18.32 66.91
CA ILE A 157 -2.05 -19.76 67.12
C ILE A 157 -1.03 -19.98 68.23
N LYS A 158 0.10 -19.26 68.23
CA LYS A 158 1.09 -19.33 69.32
C LYS A 158 0.47 -18.96 70.68
N ASP A 159 -0.35 -17.91 70.72
CA ASP A 159 -1.04 -17.52 71.95
C ASP A 159 -1.99 -18.60 72.46
N ILE A 160 -2.80 -19.20 71.57
CA ILE A 160 -3.71 -20.31 71.91
C ILE A 160 -2.94 -21.54 72.42
N MET A 161 -1.82 -21.89 71.77
CA MET A 161 -0.98 -23.01 72.18
C MET A 161 -0.34 -22.76 73.55
N ASN A 162 0.05 -21.52 73.85
CA ASN A 162 0.66 -21.16 75.14
C ASN A 162 -0.36 -21.08 76.29
N HIS A 163 -1.60 -20.66 76.02
CA HIS A 163 -2.62 -20.44 77.04
C HIS A 163 -3.58 -21.62 77.26
N GLY A 164 -3.62 -22.59 76.33
CA GLY A 164 -4.49 -23.78 76.40
C GLY A 164 -5.97 -23.44 76.23
N VAL A 165 -6.66 -24.11 75.30
CA VAL A 165 -8.09 -23.90 75.08
C VAL A 165 -8.88 -24.43 76.28
N ARG A 166 -9.28 -23.55 77.20
CA ARG A 166 -10.28 -23.87 78.22
C ARG A 166 -11.68 -23.88 77.59
N LEU A 167 -12.05 -25.00 76.99
CA LEU A 167 -13.42 -25.23 76.54
C LEU A 167 -14.32 -25.33 77.79
N LYS A 168 -15.27 -24.40 77.91
CA LYS A 168 -16.36 -24.52 78.90
C LYS A 168 -17.26 -25.69 78.46
N PRO A 169 -17.70 -26.57 79.39
CA PRO A 169 -18.59 -27.67 79.04
C PRO A 169 -19.90 -27.13 78.47
N VAL A 170 -20.21 -27.49 77.23
CA VAL A 170 -21.51 -27.25 76.61
C VAL A 170 -22.49 -28.23 77.24
N ILE A 171 -23.40 -27.72 78.05
CA ILE A 171 -24.56 -28.47 78.52
C ILE A 171 -25.53 -28.51 77.34
N VAL A 172 -25.61 -29.65 76.67
CA VAL A 172 -26.62 -29.88 75.62
C VAL A 172 -27.93 -30.19 76.33
N GLU A 173 -28.84 -29.22 76.36
CA GLU A 173 -30.23 -29.47 76.75
C GLU A 173 -30.85 -30.43 75.72
N ALA A 174 -31.39 -31.55 76.20
CA ALA A 174 -32.01 -32.58 75.39
C ALA A 174 -33.17 -32.00 74.56
N GLN A 175 -32.91 -31.71 73.28
CA GLN A 175 -33.96 -31.35 72.34
C GLN A 175 -34.97 -32.49 72.27
N SER A 176 -36.23 -32.11 72.38
CA SER A 176 -37.40 -32.98 72.42
C SER A 176 -37.36 -34.00 71.29
N GLN A 177 -37.32 -35.29 71.63
CA GLN A 177 -37.39 -36.40 70.68
C GLN A 177 -38.78 -36.41 70.04
N ALA A 178 -38.88 -35.90 68.81
CA ALA A 178 -40.04 -36.13 67.98
C ALA A 178 -39.99 -37.56 67.41
N GLN A 179 -41.13 -38.07 66.98
CA GLN A 179 -41.30 -39.39 66.40
C GLN A 179 -42.15 -39.33 65.14
N VAL A 180 -41.95 -40.33 64.28
CA VAL A 180 -42.84 -40.61 63.16
C VAL A 180 -44.14 -41.20 63.69
N ILE A 181 -45.27 -40.57 63.40
CA ILE A 181 -46.61 -41.07 63.77
C ILE A 181 -47.17 -41.99 62.69
N ALA A 182 -46.98 -41.62 61.42
CA ALA A 182 -47.51 -42.38 60.30
C ALA A 182 -46.61 -42.24 59.07
N VAL A 183 -46.62 -43.26 58.22
CA VAL A 183 -45.82 -43.33 57.00
C VAL A 183 -46.74 -43.70 55.85
N ASN A 184 -46.65 -42.96 54.75
CA ASN A 184 -47.24 -43.36 53.47
C ASN A 184 -46.10 -43.72 52.51
N THR A 185 -45.88 -45.02 52.32
CA THR A 185 -44.80 -45.55 51.48
C THR A 185 -45.07 -45.38 49.99
N GLU A 186 -46.34 -45.37 49.57
CA GLU A 186 -46.76 -45.22 48.18
C GLU A 186 -46.39 -43.84 47.62
N TYR A 187 -46.59 -42.79 48.44
CA TYR A 187 -46.31 -41.40 48.05
C TYR A 187 -45.03 -40.83 48.67
N GLY A 188 -44.31 -41.62 49.47
CA GLY A 188 -43.01 -41.26 50.05
C GLY A 188 -43.06 -40.08 51.00
N PHE A 189 -44.09 -39.99 51.86
CA PHE A 189 -44.17 -38.95 52.89
C PHE A 189 -44.43 -39.55 54.27
N VAL A 190 -43.98 -38.84 55.30
CA VAL A 190 -44.12 -39.19 56.72
C VAL A 190 -44.84 -38.08 57.47
N ILE A 191 -45.56 -38.46 58.52
CA ILE A 191 -46.19 -37.56 59.47
C ILE A 191 -45.44 -37.70 60.80
N THR A 192 -45.00 -36.60 61.38
CA THR A 192 -44.22 -36.56 62.62
C THR A 192 -44.86 -35.60 63.62
N ASP A 193 -44.63 -35.82 64.91
CA ASP A 193 -45.02 -34.88 65.98
C ASP A 193 -43.93 -33.83 66.26
N LEU A 194 -43.03 -33.61 65.29
CA LEU A 194 -41.96 -32.64 65.41
C LEU A 194 -42.54 -31.24 65.62
N LYS A 195 -42.11 -30.61 66.72
CA LYS A 195 -42.48 -29.26 67.13
C LYS A 195 -41.21 -28.48 67.44
N GLY A 196 -41.25 -27.18 67.18
CA GLY A 196 -40.17 -26.29 67.54
C GLY A 196 -40.28 -24.95 66.82
N PRO A 197 -39.68 -23.88 67.36
CA PRO A 197 -39.64 -22.58 66.70
C PRO A 197 -38.93 -22.62 65.34
N ASP A 198 -38.04 -23.61 65.15
CA ASP A 198 -37.25 -23.80 63.93
C ASP A 198 -37.97 -24.64 62.86
N LEU A 199 -39.17 -25.15 63.15
CA LEU A 199 -39.95 -25.92 62.20
C LEU A 199 -40.58 -25.01 61.14
N LYS A 200 -40.09 -25.11 59.90
CA LYS A 200 -40.60 -24.37 58.74
C LYS A 200 -40.74 -25.29 57.53
N THR A 201 -41.71 -25.00 56.66
CA THR A 201 -41.79 -25.68 55.35
C THR A 201 -40.47 -25.52 54.61
N GLY A 202 -39.96 -26.63 54.09
CA GLY A 202 -38.69 -26.73 53.39
C GLY A 202 -37.50 -27.10 54.27
N ARG A 203 -37.63 -27.12 55.61
CA ARG A 203 -36.56 -27.57 56.51
C ARG A 203 -36.31 -29.06 56.34
N LEU A 204 -35.05 -29.46 56.44
CA LEU A 204 -34.65 -30.86 56.42
C LEU A 204 -34.71 -31.45 57.83
N ILE A 205 -35.22 -32.67 57.90
CA ILE A 205 -35.31 -33.46 59.12
C ILE A 205 -34.64 -34.82 58.88
N PHE A 206 -34.06 -35.35 59.95
CA PHE A 206 -33.42 -36.65 59.97
C PHE A 206 -34.26 -37.63 60.77
N ILE A 207 -34.43 -38.84 60.22
CA ILE A 207 -35.21 -39.91 60.82
C ILE A 207 -34.24 -41.01 61.24
N TYR A 208 -34.31 -41.43 62.51
CA TYR A 208 -33.43 -42.40 63.12
C TYR A 208 -34.21 -43.60 63.64
N ARG A 209 -33.60 -44.79 63.53
CA ARG A 209 -34.02 -46.00 64.25
C ARG A 209 -32.83 -46.52 65.03
N ASN A 210 -33.00 -46.73 66.34
CA ASN A 210 -31.92 -47.19 67.24
C ASN A 210 -30.63 -46.36 67.07
N SER A 211 -30.76 -45.03 67.04
CA SER A 211 -29.65 -44.08 66.86
C SER A 211 -28.91 -44.14 65.51
N THR A 212 -29.41 -44.90 64.54
CA THR A 212 -28.88 -44.96 63.17
C THR A 212 -29.77 -44.12 62.25
N LEU A 213 -29.16 -43.24 61.46
CA LEU A 213 -29.88 -42.46 60.45
C LEU A 213 -30.43 -43.39 59.37
N ILE A 214 -31.74 -43.40 59.18
CA ILE A 214 -32.41 -44.28 58.20
C ILE A 214 -33.02 -43.51 57.03
N ALA A 215 -33.36 -42.24 57.19
CA ALA A 215 -33.92 -41.44 56.11
C ALA A 215 -33.75 -39.94 56.36
N GLN A 216 -33.73 -39.19 55.27
CA GLN A 216 -33.84 -37.74 55.27
C GLN A 216 -35.14 -37.32 54.60
N ALA A 217 -35.85 -36.38 55.22
CA ALA A 217 -37.10 -35.86 54.70
C ALA A 217 -37.12 -34.33 54.75
N LYS A 218 -37.91 -33.72 53.87
CA LYS A 218 -38.11 -32.28 53.79
C LYS A 218 -39.53 -31.94 54.24
N VAL A 219 -39.65 -31.07 55.24
CA VAL A 219 -40.95 -30.64 55.77
C VAL A 219 -41.75 -29.98 54.64
N ASN A 220 -42.95 -30.48 54.38
CA ASN A 220 -43.84 -30.00 53.32
C ASN A 220 -44.96 -29.14 53.91
N LYS A 221 -45.62 -29.63 54.96
CA LYS A 221 -46.75 -28.95 55.58
C LYS A 221 -46.71 -29.07 57.10
N ILE A 222 -47.04 -27.98 57.78
CA ILE A 222 -47.12 -27.93 59.24
C ILE A 222 -48.58 -27.68 59.60
N ARG A 223 -49.09 -28.45 60.57
CA ARG A 223 -50.39 -28.28 61.23
C ARG A 223 -50.15 -28.23 62.74
N ASP A 224 -51.09 -27.67 63.49
CA ASP A 224 -50.94 -27.30 64.92
C ASP A 224 -50.06 -28.24 65.76
N SER A 225 -50.29 -29.55 65.67
CA SER A 225 -49.55 -30.56 66.44
C SER A 225 -48.77 -31.57 65.60
N LEU A 226 -48.76 -31.44 64.26
CA LEU A 226 -48.22 -32.43 63.33
C LEU A 226 -47.48 -31.76 62.17
N SER A 227 -46.37 -32.36 61.75
CA SER A 227 -45.67 -31.96 60.53
C SER A 227 -45.69 -33.11 59.52
N THR A 228 -45.87 -32.79 58.25
CA THR A 228 -45.74 -33.74 57.14
C THR A 228 -44.45 -33.44 56.40
N ALA A 229 -43.61 -34.44 56.20
CA ALA A 229 -42.36 -34.32 55.48
C ALA A 229 -42.30 -35.33 54.33
N VAL A 230 -41.75 -34.91 53.19
CA VAL A 230 -41.55 -35.76 52.02
C VAL A 230 -40.15 -36.35 52.09
N VAL A 231 -40.05 -37.68 52.01
CA VAL A 231 -38.79 -38.40 52.00
C VAL A 231 -38.04 -38.08 50.71
N LEU A 232 -36.76 -37.74 50.83
CA LEU A 232 -35.95 -37.38 49.67
C LEU A 232 -35.77 -38.58 48.73
N PRO A 233 -35.63 -38.36 47.41
CA PRO A 233 -35.59 -39.43 46.40
C PRO A 233 -34.58 -40.54 46.70
N GLU A 234 -33.40 -40.17 47.20
CA GLU A 234 -32.31 -41.10 47.54
C GLU A 234 -32.61 -42.00 48.75
N TRP A 235 -33.68 -41.72 49.51
CA TRP A 235 -34.10 -42.48 50.69
C TRP A 235 -35.46 -43.20 50.53
N ARG A 236 -36.11 -43.13 49.35
CA ARG A 236 -37.45 -43.72 49.12
C ARG A 236 -37.52 -45.25 49.22
N GLY A 237 -36.37 -45.93 49.16
CA GLY A 237 -36.27 -47.39 49.30
C GLY A 237 -36.15 -47.89 50.75
N VAL A 238 -36.10 -46.99 51.75
CA VAL A 238 -35.89 -47.37 53.14
C VAL A 238 -37.21 -47.55 53.88
N GLU A 239 -37.30 -48.62 54.69
CA GLU A 239 -38.48 -48.94 55.49
C GLU A 239 -38.56 -48.04 56.74
N ILE A 240 -39.26 -46.92 56.63
CA ILE A 240 -39.61 -46.03 57.76
C ILE A 240 -40.85 -46.58 58.47
N LYS A 241 -40.87 -46.54 59.81
CA LYS A 241 -41.97 -47.04 60.66
C LYS A 241 -42.42 -45.96 61.62
N ALA A 242 -43.67 -46.09 62.08
CA ALA A 242 -44.14 -45.31 63.21
C ALA A 242 -43.27 -45.63 64.46
N GLY A 243 -42.92 -44.59 65.23
CA GLY A 243 -42.03 -44.67 66.37
C GLY A 243 -40.56 -44.35 66.08
N ASP A 244 -40.15 -44.23 64.81
CA ASP A 244 -38.79 -43.79 64.47
C ASP A 244 -38.55 -42.34 64.96
N SER A 245 -37.39 -42.07 65.55
CA SER A 245 -37.06 -40.75 66.12
C SER A 245 -36.77 -39.73 65.02
N VAL A 246 -37.15 -38.48 65.25
CA VAL A 246 -37.01 -37.38 64.29
C VAL A 246 -36.30 -36.21 64.95
N THR A 247 -35.28 -35.68 64.29
CA THR A 247 -34.58 -34.45 64.70
C THR A 247 -34.44 -33.50 63.53
N PHE A 248 -34.15 -32.23 63.84
CA PHE A 248 -33.74 -31.28 62.80
C PHE A 248 -32.38 -31.70 62.23
N ALA A 249 -32.20 -31.47 60.93
CA ALA A 249 -30.85 -31.44 60.38
C ALA A 249 -30.16 -30.18 60.90
N ASP A 250 -29.00 -30.34 61.55
CA ASP A 250 -28.14 -29.22 61.97
C ASP A 250 -27.69 -28.38 60.76
#